data_AF-A0A318SDI2-F1
#
_entry.id   AF-A0A318SDI2-F1
#
_cell.length_a   1.000
_cell.length_b   1.000
_cell.length_c   1.000
_cell.angle_alpha   90.00
_cell.angle_beta   90.00
_cell.angle_gamma   90.00
#
_symmetry.space_group_name_H-M   'P 1'
#
loop_
_entity.id
_entity.type
_entity.pdbx_description
1 polymer ?
#
loop_
_entity_poly.entity_id
_entity_poly.type
_entity_poly.pdbx_seq_one_letter_code
_entity_poly.pdbx_strand_id
1 'polypeptide(L)'
;MNELTLHPNVYATGQSKGLVNILERVWVREHTPGDGTMFVVSGFGNYNGGVRFFETFRAHKARGGNIVAVFAGSASSRLTSKQVVREMLDCGAYVHVVNRKRLLHAKCYGAQSSRGDALVVTSGNFTGPGMSQNVEMSVLLDQASTAAMNFSWGSLVDSMLAQNWALHQPTLADLTAPAWQLLYDEQATDVVLDDTGEVTMLLRLSHSDTARIKAARNTTAAKGTQYFWLSKDCYDFFPPLTIRNERGHKATYSCLVTMNYIELGRVDNQCRVTFEAENNLDFRLGTGPLRYSGLADEGDLAAISRVGEKNYEMRLYPQGSAGYRALMPFAVNFIGHQGKQYGFMPNSEFNAVAGVRVGVQSRRHLERLTKRCQ
;
A
#
# COMPACT_ATOMS: atom_id res chain seq x y z
N MET A 1 20.42 5.49 -16.61
CA MET A 1 19.57 5.45 -17.81
C MET A 1 18.16 5.86 -17.43
N ASN A 2 17.63 6.83 -18.17
CA ASN A 2 16.25 7.33 -18.00
C ASN A 2 15.23 6.23 -18.31
N GLU A 3 14.07 6.29 -17.65
CA GLU A 3 12.95 5.37 -17.90
C GLU A 3 11.62 6.12 -17.82
N LEU A 4 10.64 5.65 -18.61
CA LEU A 4 9.25 6.08 -18.52
C LEU A 4 8.39 4.84 -18.28
N THR A 5 7.45 4.96 -17.36
CA THR A 5 6.45 3.92 -17.06
C THR A 5 5.05 4.52 -17.00
N LEU A 6 4.06 3.78 -17.49
CA LEU A 6 2.64 3.97 -17.24
C LEU A 6 2.14 2.71 -16.52
N HIS A 7 1.87 2.83 -15.22
CA HIS A 7 1.40 1.72 -14.39
C HIS A 7 -0.12 1.82 -14.15
N PRO A 8 -0.83 0.75 -13.74
CA PRO A 8 -0.33 -0.61 -13.52
C PRO A 8 -0.17 -1.40 -14.83
N ASN A 9 1.05 -1.88 -15.10
CA ASN A 9 1.36 -2.80 -16.21
C ASN A 9 0.89 -2.36 -17.62
N VAL A 10 0.79 -1.06 -17.89
CA VAL A 10 0.31 -0.54 -19.20
C VAL A 10 1.45 -0.39 -20.20
N TYR A 11 2.51 0.33 -19.82
CA TYR A 11 3.65 0.60 -20.70
C TYR A 11 4.94 0.86 -19.90
N ALA A 12 6.08 0.44 -20.41
CA ALA A 12 7.39 0.73 -19.83
C ALA A 12 8.48 0.74 -20.89
N THR A 13 9.37 1.73 -20.85
CA THR A 13 10.54 1.79 -21.76
C THR A 13 11.73 0.97 -21.28
N GLY A 14 11.70 0.48 -20.03
CA GLY A 14 12.81 -0.23 -19.40
C GLY A 14 12.35 -1.34 -18.45
N GLN A 15 13.16 -1.59 -17.42
CA GLN A 15 12.95 -2.71 -16.48
C GLN A 15 11.90 -2.38 -15.42
N SER A 16 11.78 -1.11 -15.04
CA SER A 16 10.74 -0.67 -14.10
C SER A 16 9.35 -0.83 -14.71
N LYS A 17 8.36 -1.25 -13.90
CA LYS A 17 6.97 -1.42 -14.33
C LYS A 17 6.01 -0.37 -13.75
N GLY A 18 6.50 0.46 -12.83
CA GLY A 18 5.75 1.55 -12.23
C GLY A 18 6.58 2.38 -11.24
N LEU A 19 5.89 3.24 -10.49
CA LEU A 19 6.51 4.21 -9.58
C LEU A 19 7.35 3.52 -8.51
N VAL A 20 6.81 2.48 -7.85
CA VAL A 20 7.54 1.72 -6.82
C VAL A 20 8.86 1.17 -7.36
N ASN A 21 8.88 0.59 -8.57
CA ASN A 21 10.11 0.04 -9.13
C ASN A 21 11.14 1.13 -9.43
N ILE A 22 10.71 2.29 -9.93
CA ILE A 22 11.59 3.44 -10.16
C ILE A 22 12.19 3.92 -8.83
N LEU A 23 11.36 4.09 -7.79
CA LEU A 23 11.81 4.52 -6.46
C LEU A 23 12.75 3.49 -5.82
N GLU A 24 12.52 2.19 -6.03
CA GLU A 24 13.47 1.16 -5.61
C GLU A 24 14.83 1.29 -6.31
N ARG A 25 14.87 1.70 -7.57
CA ARG A 25 16.17 1.99 -8.22
C ARG A 25 16.84 3.15 -7.51
N VAL A 26 16.14 4.27 -7.37
CA VAL A 26 16.70 5.54 -6.89
C VAL A 26 17.07 5.53 -5.41
N TRP A 27 16.31 4.83 -4.56
CA TRP A 27 16.54 4.83 -3.10
C TRP A 27 17.14 3.54 -2.55
N VAL A 28 17.13 2.44 -3.30
CA VAL A 28 17.56 1.12 -2.80
C VAL A 28 18.69 0.54 -3.62
N ARG A 29 18.44 0.19 -4.89
CA ARG A 29 19.40 -0.60 -5.71
C ARG A 29 20.59 0.22 -6.16
N GLU A 30 20.33 1.46 -6.56
CA GLU A 30 21.33 2.37 -7.10
C GLU A 30 21.66 3.46 -6.10
N HIS A 31 21.46 3.27 -4.79
CA HIS A 31 21.81 4.25 -3.76
C HIS A 31 22.70 3.64 -2.70
N THR A 32 23.64 4.42 -2.18
CA THR A 32 24.46 4.02 -1.04
C THR A 32 23.83 4.60 0.24
N PRO A 33 23.27 3.77 1.15
CA PRO A 33 22.62 4.31 2.33
C PRO A 33 23.62 5.08 3.21
N GLY A 34 23.26 6.30 3.60
CA GLY A 34 24.13 7.28 4.25
C GLY A 34 24.63 8.40 3.33
N ASP A 35 24.69 8.17 2.01
CA ASP A 35 25.21 9.16 1.06
C ASP A 35 24.14 10.21 0.70
N GLY A 36 24.35 11.45 1.13
CA GLY A 36 23.52 12.60 0.75
C GLY A 36 22.09 12.56 1.29
N THR A 37 21.13 12.99 0.46
CA THR A 37 19.75 13.29 0.88
C THR A 37 18.72 12.62 -0.02
N MET A 38 17.73 11.97 0.58
CA MET A 38 16.53 11.46 -0.12
C MET A 38 15.39 12.49 -0.04
N PHE A 39 14.68 12.70 -1.14
CA PHE A 39 13.65 13.73 -1.25
C PHE A 39 12.28 13.15 -1.61
N VAL A 40 11.27 13.57 -0.86
CA VAL A 40 9.86 13.26 -1.12
C VAL A 40 9.09 14.57 -1.26
N VAL A 41 8.59 14.89 -2.46
CA VAL A 41 7.68 16.03 -2.66
C VAL A 41 6.38 15.48 -3.21
N SER A 42 5.30 15.61 -2.45
CA SER A 42 4.02 15.05 -2.85
C SER A 42 2.85 15.88 -2.32
N GLY A 43 1.89 16.19 -3.20
CA GLY A 43 0.67 16.89 -2.79
C GLY A 43 -0.22 16.09 -1.84
N PHE A 44 -0.19 14.76 -1.92
CA PHE A 44 -0.96 13.87 -1.05
C PHE A 44 -0.05 12.82 -0.43
N GLY A 45 -0.38 12.35 0.78
CA GLY A 45 0.41 11.35 1.48
C GLY A 45 -0.42 10.52 2.43
N ASN A 46 -0.23 9.20 2.41
CA ASN A 46 -0.88 8.30 3.36
C ASN A 46 0.07 7.18 3.77
N TYR A 47 -0.23 6.48 4.86
CA TYR A 47 0.73 5.58 5.50
C TYR A 47 1.23 4.48 4.54
N ASN A 48 0.30 3.86 3.80
CA ASN A 48 0.64 2.79 2.87
C ASN A 48 1.44 3.27 1.64
N GLY A 49 1.49 4.57 1.36
CA GLY A 49 2.39 5.12 0.33
C GLY A 49 3.87 4.99 0.69
N GLY A 50 4.21 4.87 1.99
CA GLY A 50 5.59 4.82 2.46
C GLY A 50 6.07 3.47 3.01
N VAL A 51 5.18 2.50 3.24
CA VAL A 51 5.54 1.21 3.90
C VAL A 51 6.66 0.45 3.20
N ARG A 52 6.78 0.61 1.88
CA ARG A 52 7.89 0.03 1.10
C ARG A 52 9.24 0.65 1.43
N PHE A 53 9.29 1.91 1.86
CA PHE A 53 10.52 2.71 1.94
C PHE A 53 10.90 3.15 3.35
N PHE A 54 10.03 3.00 4.36
CA PHE A 54 10.35 3.42 5.73
C PHE A 54 11.63 2.78 6.29
N GLU A 55 11.87 1.48 6.07
CA GLU A 55 13.14 0.85 6.51
C GLU A 55 14.34 1.35 5.70
N THR A 56 14.16 1.64 4.41
CA THR A 56 15.19 2.28 3.58
C THR A 56 15.57 3.64 4.16
N PHE A 57 14.57 4.44 4.55
CA PHE A 57 14.77 5.74 5.17
C PHE A 57 15.49 5.62 6.52
N ARG A 58 15.05 4.72 7.40
CA ARG A 58 15.74 4.47 8.68
C ARG A 58 17.19 4.05 8.48
N ALA A 59 17.46 3.13 7.55
CA ALA A 59 18.81 2.68 7.25
C ALA A 59 19.69 3.81 6.68
N HIS A 60 19.13 4.66 5.82
CA HIS A 60 19.80 5.84 5.26
C HIS A 60 20.15 6.84 6.37
N LYS A 61 19.19 7.17 7.23
CA LYS A 61 19.39 8.09 8.36
C LYS A 61 20.41 7.57 9.37
N ALA A 62 20.33 6.29 9.73
CA ALA A 62 21.24 5.65 10.68
C ALA A 62 22.70 5.67 10.20
N ARG A 63 22.95 5.78 8.89
CA ARG A 63 24.29 5.88 8.28
C ARG A 63 24.71 7.31 7.98
N GLY A 64 24.03 8.30 8.56
CA GLY A 64 24.40 9.73 8.45
C GLY A 64 23.72 10.48 7.29
N GLY A 65 22.89 9.81 6.50
CA GLY A 65 22.15 10.43 5.42
C GLY A 65 21.00 11.30 5.92
N ASN A 66 20.47 12.17 5.05
CA ASN A 66 19.30 13.00 5.34
C ASN A 66 18.08 12.59 4.52
N ILE A 67 16.91 12.92 5.04
CA ILE A 67 15.63 12.75 4.34
C ILE A 67 14.86 14.05 4.47
N VAL A 68 14.37 14.58 3.36
CA VAL A 68 13.53 15.78 3.32
C VAL A 68 12.21 15.43 2.66
N ALA A 69 11.11 15.74 3.34
CA ALA A 69 9.77 15.51 2.84
C ALA A 69 8.97 16.82 2.83
N VAL A 70 8.33 17.13 1.70
CA VAL A 70 7.46 18.29 1.54
C VAL A 70 6.08 17.81 1.10
N PHE A 71 5.09 18.01 1.96
CA PHE A 71 3.71 17.62 1.74
C PHE A 71 2.77 18.81 1.69
N ALA A 72 1.61 18.68 1.05
CA ALA A 72 0.53 19.63 1.24
C ALA A 72 -0.28 19.29 2.51
N GLY A 73 -0.81 20.31 3.18
CA GLY A 73 -1.71 20.15 4.32
C GLY A 73 -2.96 21.04 4.16
N SER A 74 -4.08 20.57 4.69
CA SER A 74 -5.35 21.30 4.69
C SER A 74 -6.23 20.85 5.85
N ALA A 75 -6.83 21.81 6.56
CA ALA A 75 -7.82 21.52 7.60
C ALA A 75 -9.17 21.03 7.03
N SER A 76 -9.42 21.22 5.73
CA SER A 76 -10.70 20.92 5.09
C SER A 76 -10.60 19.84 3.99
N SER A 77 -9.43 19.26 3.77
CA SER A 77 -9.21 18.28 2.69
C SER A 77 -8.22 17.21 3.13
N ARG A 78 -8.50 15.96 2.73
CA ARG A 78 -7.67 14.80 3.07
C ARG A 78 -6.46 14.71 2.13
N LEU A 79 -5.49 15.60 2.35
CA LEU A 79 -4.27 15.68 1.52
C LEU A 79 -3.21 14.72 2.03
N THR A 80 -2.68 15.00 3.22
CA THR A 80 -1.65 14.18 3.86
C THR A 80 -2.11 13.76 5.26
N SER A 81 -1.85 12.50 5.61
CA SER A 81 -2.29 11.95 6.88
C SER A 81 -1.33 12.23 8.04
N LYS A 82 -1.89 12.20 9.25
CA LYS A 82 -1.10 12.21 10.50
C LYS A 82 -0.18 11.01 10.58
N GLN A 83 -0.67 9.83 10.15
CA GLN A 83 0.06 8.58 10.23
C GLN A 83 1.34 8.59 9.38
N VAL A 84 1.29 9.05 8.13
CA VAL A 84 2.50 9.10 7.28
C VAL A 84 3.49 10.14 7.77
N VAL A 85 3.01 11.31 8.22
CA VAL A 85 3.90 12.37 8.74
C VAL A 85 4.60 11.90 10.01
N ARG A 86 3.87 11.27 10.93
CA ARG A 86 4.45 10.69 12.14
C ARG A 86 5.54 9.67 11.79
N GLU A 87 5.25 8.74 10.90
CA GLU A 87 6.20 7.68 10.51
C GLU A 87 7.44 8.24 9.79
N MET A 88 7.28 9.28 8.94
CA MET A 88 8.40 9.97 8.30
C MET A 88 9.30 10.69 9.34
N LEU A 89 8.69 11.36 10.33
CA LEU A 89 9.43 11.97 11.44
C LEU A 89 10.14 10.91 12.29
N ASP A 90 9.50 9.77 12.56
CA ASP A 90 10.09 8.62 13.26
C ASP A 90 11.25 7.99 12.46
N CYS A 91 11.24 8.08 11.12
CA CYS A 91 12.38 7.73 10.27
C CYS A 91 13.53 8.76 10.32
N GLY A 92 13.33 9.89 11.01
CA GLY A 92 14.29 10.99 11.10
C GLY A 92 14.29 11.94 9.90
N ALA A 93 13.18 12.01 9.16
CA ALA A 93 13.00 12.97 8.08
C ALA A 93 12.69 14.38 8.58
N TYR A 94 13.19 15.38 7.85
CA TYR A 94 12.74 16.75 7.97
C TYR A 94 11.45 16.90 7.17
N VAL A 95 10.31 17.03 7.86
CA VAL A 95 9.01 17.12 7.22
C VAL A 95 8.53 18.57 7.20
N HIS A 96 8.13 19.03 6.03
CA HIS A 96 7.50 20.32 5.78
C HIS A 96 6.07 20.11 5.28
N VAL A 97 5.13 20.86 5.84
CA VAL A 97 3.72 20.86 5.44
C VAL A 97 3.37 22.24 4.89
N VAL A 98 3.02 22.29 3.61
CA VAL A 98 2.62 23.50 2.90
C VAL A 98 1.10 23.66 2.98
N ASN A 99 0.64 24.71 3.64
CA ASN A 99 -0.78 25.09 3.65
C ASN A 99 -1.02 26.21 2.64
N ARG A 100 -1.75 25.93 1.55
CA ARG A 100 -2.02 26.92 0.52
C ARG A 100 -3.32 26.62 -0.20
N LYS A 101 -4.16 27.64 -0.46
CA LYS A 101 -5.44 27.46 -1.21
C LYS A 101 -5.23 26.83 -2.59
N ARG A 102 -4.18 27.23 -3.29
CA ARG A 102 -3.67 26.52 -4.48
C ARG A 102 -2.60 25.56 -4.00
N LEU A 103 -3.01 24.31 -3.80
CA LEU A 103 -2.24 23.27 -3.15
C LEU A 103 -0.86 23.08 -3.81
N LEU A 104 0.13 22.66 -3.02
CA LEU A 104 1.28 21.96 -3.57
C LEU A 104 0.75 20.72 -4.28
N HIS A 105 0.80 20.71 -5.61
CA HIS A 105 0.24 19.62 -6.42
C HIS A 105 1.32 18.80 -7.14
N ALA A 106 2.58 19.22 -7.04
CA ALA A 106 3.71 18.49 -7.59
C ALA A 106 3.82 17.10 -6.95
N LYS A 107 4.30 16.13 -7.74
CA LYS A 107 4.84 14.88 -7.23
C LYS A 107 6.19 14.64 -7.88
N CYS A 108 7.23 14.71 -7.07
CA CYS A 108 8.57 14.35 -7.49
C CYS A 108 9.35 13.74 -6.33
N TYR A 109 10.23 12.82 -6.67
CA TYR A 109 10.98 12.02 -5.72
C TYR A 109 12.41 11.89 -6.22
N GLY A 110 13.36 11.67 -5.34
CA GLY A 110 14.72 11.50 -5.82
C GLY A 110 15.75 11.39 -4.71
N ALA A 111 17.00 11.43 -5.12
CA ALA A 111 18.12 11.50 -4.21
C ALA A 111 19.19 12.43 -4.77
N GLN A 112 19.82 13.19 -3.87
CA GLN A 112 21.09 13.84 -4.11
C GLN A 112 22.16 13.01 -3.43
N SER A 113 23.19 12.60 -4.18
CA SER A 113 24.28 11.76 -3.70
C SER A 113 25.63 12.32 -4.16
N SER A 114 26.72 11.71 -3.70
CA SER A 114 28.08 11.98 -4.23
C SER A 114 28.22 11.79 -5.75
N ARG A 115 27.30 11.04 -6.39
CA ARG A 115 27.27 10.83 -7.84
C ARG A 115 26.40 11.85 -8.60
N GLY A 116 25.79 12.79 -7.90
CA GLY A 116 24.85 13.77 -8.45
C GLY A 116 23.38 13.48 -8.10
N ASP A 117 22.49 14.24 -8.73
CA ASP A 117 21.04 14.23 -8.50
C ASP A 117 20.32 13.20 -9.39
N ALA A 118 19.48 12.36 -8.81
CA ALA A 118 18.50 11.56 -9.54
C ALA A 118 17.10 12.10 -9.28
N LEU A 119 16.28 12.24 -10.34
CA LEU A 119 14.95 12.85 -10.27
C LEU A 119 13.89 11.93 -10.87
N VAL A 120 12.79 11.78 -10.15
CA VAL A 120 11.57 11.13 -10.60
C VAL A 120 10.46 12.17 -10.63
N VAL A 121 9.82 12.33 -11.78
CA VAL A 121 8.62 13.16 -11.94
C VAL A 121 7.45 12.25 -12.27
N THR A 122 6.32 12.42 -11.60
CA THR A 122 5.19 11.49 -11.75
C THR A 122 3.85 12.14 -11.46
N SER A 123 2.78 11.50 -11.90
CA SER A 123 1.42 11.79 -11.46
C SER A 123 1.06 11.09 -10.13
N GLY A 124 1.81 10.04 -9.75
CA GLY A 124 1.57 9.25 -8.54
C GLY A 124 2.00 9.96 -7.25
N ASN A 125 1.04 10.14 -6.34
CA ASN A 125 1.30 10.66 -4.99
C ASN A 125 1.93 9.60 -4.08
N PHE A 126 2.46 10.04 -2.94
CA PHE A 126 3.01 9.19 -1.88
C PHE A 126 1.89 8.51 -1.06
N THR A 127 1.01 7.80 -1.76
CA THR A 127 -0.19 7.16 -1.23
C THR A 127 -0.29 5.72 -1.72
N GLY A 128 -1.03 4.87 -1.02
CA GLY A 128 -1.32 3.50 -1.45
C GLY A 128 -1.78 3.42 -2.91
N PRO A 129 -2.79 4.21 -3.34
CA PRO A 129 -3.27 4.18 -4.73
C PRO A 129 -2.22 4.63 -5.75
N GLY A 130 -1.46 5.70 -5.46
CA GLY A 130 -0.41 6.21 -6.36
C GLY A 130 0.80 5.27 -6.50
N MET A 131 0.94 4.30 -5.59
CA MET A 131 1.97 3.26 -5.61
C MET A 131 1.47 1.92 -6.16
N SER A 132 0.17 1.81 -6.50
CA SER A 132 -0.50 0.53 -6.75
C SER A 132 -1.39 0.60 -8.00
N GLN A 133 -2.70 0.78 -7.86
CA GLN A 133 -3.67 0.56 -8.95
C GLN A 133 -4.02 1.80 -9.76
N ASN A 134 -3.65 3.02 -9.33
CA ASN A 134 -3.92 4.20 -10.13
C ASN A 134 -3.20 4.13 -11.48
N VAL A 135 -3.82 4.66 -12.53
CA VAL A 135 -3.16 4.83 -13.82
C VAL A 135 -2.20 6.02 -13.72
N GLU A 136 -0.92 5.75 -13.48
CA GLU A 136 0.08 6.80 -13.22
C GLU A 136 1.27 6.72 -14.19
N MET A 137 1.67 7.89 -14.69
CA MET A 137 2.88 8.04 -15.49
C MET A 137 4.03 8.49 -14.61
N SER A 138 5.20 7.86 -14.75
CA SER A 138 6.42 8.21 -14.02
C SER A 138 7.61 8.26 -14.96
N VAL A 139 8.46 9.28 -14.79
CA VAL A 139 9.69 9.49 -15.56
C VAL A 139 10.86 9.55 -14.60
N LEU A 140 11.84 8.68 -14.80
CA LEU A 140 13.14 8.71 -14.15
C LEU A 140 14.15 9.46 -15.03
N LEU A 141 14.79 10.45 -14.45
CA LEU A 141 15.96 11.15 -15.01
C LEU A 141 17.19 10.78 -14.18
N ASP A 142 18.19 10.23 -14.85
CA ASP A 142 19.48 9.88 -14.24
C ASP A 142 20.38 11.09 -14.04
N GLN A 143 21.52 10.86 -13.37
CA GLN A 143 22.47 11.89 -12.97
C GLN A 143 23.06 12.66 -14.15
N ALA A 144 23.28 12.00 -15.29
CA ALA A 144 23.78 12.67 -16.48
C ALA A 144 22.73 13.61 -17.07
N SER A 145 21.47 13.17 -17.08
CA SER A 145 20.35 13.95 -17.61
C SER A 145 20.01 15.15 -16.72
N THR A 146 19.96 14.95 -15.40
CA THR A 146 19.74 16.04 -14.43
C THR A 146 20.87 17.07 -14.45
N ALA A 147 22.12 16.63 -14.56
CA ALA A 147 23.26 17.53 -14.71
C ALA A 147 23.19 18.34 -16.01
N ALA A 148 22.85 17.71 -17.14
CA ALA A 148 22.74 18.39 -18.43
C ALA A 148 21.64 19.48 -18.45
N MET A 149 20.59 19.33 -17.63
CA MET A 149 19.53 20.32 -17.48
C MET A 149 19.72 21.26 -16.27
N ASN A 150 20.86 21.20 -15.58
CA ASN A 150 21.17 21.97 -14.37
C ASN A 150 20.13 21.80 -13.25
N PHE A 151 19.54 20.61 -13.11
CA PHE A 151 18.66 20.30 -12.00
C PHE A 151 19.47 20.08 -10.72
N SER A 152 19.00 20.62 -9.59
CA SER A 152 19.56 20.37 -8.25
C SER A 152 18.44 20.30 -7.22
N TRP A 153 18.44 19.23 -6.41
CA TRP A 153 17.46 19.09 -5.33
C TRP A 153 17.57 20.18 -4.27
N GLY A 154 18.80 20.51 -3.86
CA GLY A 154 19.06 21.57 -2.89
C GLY A 154 18.43 22.91 -3.33
N SER A 155 18.76 23.35 -4.55
CA SER A 155 18.20 24.59 -5.11
C SER A 155 16.67 24.57 -5.21
N LEU A 156 16.07 23.43 -5.58
CA LEU A 156 14.62 23.29 -5.64
C LEU A 156 13.98 23.46 -4.26
N VAL A 157 14.46 22.73 -3.26
CA VAL A 157 13.90 22.76 -1.89
C VAL A 157 14.14 24.13 -1.25
N ASP A 158 15.33 24.69 -1.35
CA ASP A 158 15.64 26.02 -0.81
C ASP A 158 14.73 27.07 -1.45
N SER A 159 14.51 27.00 -2.76
CA SER A 159 13.60 27.90 -3.46
C SER A 159 12.14 27.73 -3.02
N MET A 160 11.69 26.51 -2.74
CA MET A 160 10.35 26.24 -2.19
C MET A 160 10.20 26.81 -0.78
N LEU A 161 11.21 26.64 0.08
CA LEU A 161 11.20 27.11 1.47
C LEU A 161 11.36 28.62 1.58
N ALA A 162 12.03 29.25 0.61
CA ALA A 162 12.16 30.71 0.51
C ALA A 162 10.89 31.39 -0.02
N GLN A 163 9.90 30.62 -0.51
CA GLN A 163 8.61 31.20 -0.83
C GLN A 163 7.92 31.65 0.46
N ASN A 164 7.23 32.80 0.42
CA ASN A 164 6.38 33.28 1.51
C ASN A 164 5.08 32.45 1.65
N TRP A 165 5.18 31.13 1.57
CA TRP A 165 4.09 30.19 1.79
C TRP A 165 3.90 29.94 3.28
N ALA A 166 2.68 29.54 3.68
CA ALA A 166 2.45 29.05 5.04
C ALA A 166 3.06 27.65 5.17
N LEU A 167 4.33 27.62 5.56
CA LEU A 167 5.14 26.44 5.77
C LEU A 167 5.14 26.09 7.25
N HIS A 168 4.85 24.83 7.55
CA HIS A 168 4.83 24.30 8.91
C HIS A 168 5.79 23.12 9.02
N GLN A 169 6.53 23.03 10.12
CA GLN A 169 7.43 21.92 10.42
C GLN A 169 6.89 21.17 11.65
N PRO A 170 6.08 20.12 11.47
CA PRO A 170 5.62 19.32 12.61
C PRO A 170 6.79 18.59 13.27
N THR A 171 6.69 18.36 14.57
CA THR A 171 7.63 17.53 15.32
C THR A 171 6.86 16.53 16.17
N LEU A 172 7.55 15.46 16.60
CA LEU A 172 6.98 14.47 17.51
C LEU A 172 6.89 14.95 18.96
N ALA A 173 7.57 16.04 19.30
CA ALA A 173 7.57 16.62 20.64
C ALA A 173 6.24 17.32 20.99
N ASP A 174 5.55 17.87 19.99
CA ASP A 174 4.26 18.54 20.17
C ASP A 174 3.28 18.15 19.06
N LEU A 175 2.42 17.18 19.37
CA LEU A 175 1.35 16.71 18.49
C LEU A 175 0.13 17.65 18.46
N THR A 176 0.12 18.70 19.28
CA THR A 176 -0.98 19.67 19.36
C THR A 176 -0.73 20.91 18.50
N ALA A 177 0.50 21.11 18.03
CA ALA A 177 0.89 22.22 17.19
C ALA A 177 -0.02 22.38 15.95
N PRO A 178 -0.27 23.61 15.46
CA PRO A 178 -1.17 23.86 14.33
C PRO A 178 -0.87 23.05 13.06
N ALA A 179 0.39 22.67 12.86
CA ALA A 179 0.81 21.81 11.75
C ALA A 179 0.03 20.49 11.69
N TRP A 180 -0.25 19.88 12.84
CA TRP A 180 -0.98 18.61 12.94
C TRP A 180 -2.47 18.73 12.64
N GLN A 181 -3.04 19.94 12.72
CA GLN A 181 -4.43 20.20 12.35
C GLN A 181 -4.64 20.29 10.83
N LEU A 182 -3.55 20.39 10.06
CA LEU A 182 -3.57 20.35 8.60
C LEU A 182 -3.54 18.93 8.03
N LEU A 183 -3.43 17.93 8.91
CA LEU A 183 -3.25 16.53 8.56
C LEU A 183 -4.49 15.76 8.98
N TYR A 184 -5.01 14.91 8.09
CA TYR A 184 -6.19 14.11 8.40
C TYR A 184 -5.82 12.81 9.12
N ASP A 185 -6.76 12.24 9.87
CA ASP A 185 -6.58 10.96 10.55
C ASP A 185 -7.10 9.81 9.67
N GLU A 186 -6.22 8.91 9.24
CA GLU A 186 -6.61 7.72 8.45
C GLU A 186 -7.40 6.69 9.24
N GLN A 187 -7.37 6.76 10.57
CA GLN A 187 -8.01 5.78 11.46
C GLN A 187 -9.34 6.26 12.03
N ALA A 188 -9.75 7.49 11.72
CA ALA A 188 -11.04 8.04 12.14
C ALA A 188 -12.21 7.19 11.61
N THR A 189 -13.21 6.96 12.47
CA THR A 189 -14.34 6.03 12.22
C THR A 189 -15.29 6.48 11.12
N ASP A 190 -15.25 7.75 10.75
CA ASP A 190 -16.22 8.36 9.82
C ASP A 190 -15.80 8.24 8.35
N VAL A 191 -14.71 7.52 8.08
CA VAL A 191 -14.26 7.22 6.72
C VAL A 191 -15.17 6.14 6.13
N VAL A 192 -16.17 6.59 5.38
CA VAL A 192 -16.99 5.72 4.54
C VAL A 192 -16.20 5.32 3.31
N LEU A 193 -16.27 4.03 2.96
CA LEU A 193 -15.70 3.50 1.71
C LEU A 193 -16.40 4.17 0.52
N ASP A 194 -15.66 4.79 -0.38
CA ASP A 194 -16.22 5.28 -1.63
C ASP A 194 -16.44 4.12 -2.62
N ASP A 195 -17.23 4.36 -3.67
CA ASP A 195 -17.52 3.34 -4.70
C ASP A 195 -16.24 2.84 -5.38
N THR A 196 -15.18 3.64 -5.42
CA THR A 196 -13.87 3.24 -5.97
C THR A 196 -13.10 2.28 -5.07
N GLY A 197 -13.41 2.24 -3.78
CA GLY A 197 -12.88 1.29 -2.80
C GLY A 197 -13.64 -0.03 -2.74
N GLU A 198 -14.83 -0.13 -3.34
CA GLU A 198 -15.62 -1.37 -3.42
C GLU A 198 -15.07 -2.32 -4.50
N VAL A 199 -13.95 -2.98 -4.20
CA VAL A 199 -13.26 -3.91 -5.10
C VAL A 199 -13.09 -5.31 -4.51
N THR A 200 -13.05 -6.30 -5.38
CA THR A 200 -12.75 -7.71 -5.06
C THR A 200 -11.41 -8.10 -5.66
N MET A 201 -10.51 -8.59 -4.80
CA MET A 201 -9.27 -9.24 -5.21
C MET A 201 -9.55 -10.72 -5.52
N LEU A 202 -9.13 -11.16 -6.70
CA LEU A 202 -9.12 -12.57 -7.08
C LEU A 202 -7.70 -13.12 -6.92
N LEU A 203 -7.55 -14.29 -6.34
CA LEU A 203 -6.27 -14.91 -6.04
C LEU A 203 -6.31 -16.40 -6.32
N ARG A 204 -5.53 -16.86 -7.28
CA ARG A 204 -5.31 -18.30 -7.49
C ARG A 204 -4.41 -18.84 -6.37
N LEU A 205 -4.86 -19.86 -5.67
CA LEU A 205 -4.17 -20.43 -4.52
C LEU A 205 -3.07 -21.39 -4.97
N SER A 206 -1.91 -21.33 -4.32
CA SER A 206 -0.79 -22.25 -4.52
C SER A 206 -0.73 -23.29 -3.40
N HIS A 207 0.16 -24.28 -3.57
CA HIS A 207 0.44 -25.28 -2.53
C HIS A 207 0.68 -24.68 -1.13
N SER A 208 1.48 -23.59 -1.05
CA SER A 208 1.84 -22.97 0.22
C SER A 208 0.66 -22.31 0.94
N ASP A 209 -0.37 -21.92 0.19
CA ASP A 209 -1.61 -21.36 0.73
C ASP A 209 -2.52 -22.44 1.32
N THR A 210 -2.54 -23.65 0.75
CA THR A 210 -3.55 -24.68 1.06
C THR A 210 -3.01 -25.88 1.83
N ALA A 211 -1.69 -26.06 1.92
CA ALA A 211 -1.08 -27.23 2.57
C ALA A 211 -1.64 -27.52 3.99
N ARG A 212 -1.84 -26.50 4.83
CA ARG A 212 -2.38 -26.69 6.20
C ARG A 212 -3.90 -26.65 6.27
N ILE A 213 -4.58 -26.19 5.22
CA ILE A 213 -6.03 -26.30 5.06
C ILE A 213 -6.39 -27.77 4.82
N LYS A 214 -5.58 -28.47 4.00
CA LYS A 214 -5.74 -29.88 3.64
C LYS A 214 -5.12 -30.87 4.65
N ALA A 215 -4.18 -30.43 5.49
CA ALA A 215 -3.49 -31.33 6.41
C ALA A 215 -4.44 -31.99 7.42
N ALA A 216 -4.20 -33.28 7.72
CA ALA A 216 -4.89 -33.96 8.81
C ALA A 216 -4.48 -33.36 10.17
N ARG A 217 -5.43 -33.35 11.13
CA ARG A 217 -5.19 -32.85 12.48
C ARG A 217 -4.03 -33.60 13.15
N ASN A 218 -3.28 -32.91 14.00
CA ASN A 218 -2.14 -33.44 14.76
C ASN A 218 -0.94 -33.94 13.93
N THR A 219 -0.91 -33.70 12.61
CA THR A 219 0.27 -34.01 11.79
C THR A 219 1.34 -32.92 11.84
N THR A 220 2.55 -33.22 11.38
CA THR A 220 3.61 -32.20 11.20
C THR A 220 3.26 -31.23 10.07
N ALA A 221 2.63 -31.71 8.99
CA ALA A 221 2.14 -30.89 7.87
C ALA A 221 1.14 -29.82 8.33
N ALA A 222 0.45 -30.07 9.43
CA ALA A 222 -0.52 -29.20 10.07
C ALA A 222 0.08 -28.07 10.92
N LYS A 223 1.40 -28.05 11.17
CA LYS A 223 2.08 -27.08 12.06
C LYS A 223 2.56 -25.83 11.32
N GLY A 224 2.83 -24.76 12.06
CA GLY A 224 3.34 -23.48 11.52
C GLY A 224 2.23 -22.50 11.13
N THR A 225 2.62 -21.31 10.69
CA THR A 225 1.70 -20.23 10.35
C THR A 225 0.95 -20.50 9.04
N GLN A 226 -0.31 -20.08 8.97
CA GLN A 226 -1.20 -20.28 7.82
C GLN A 226 -1.51 -18.92 7.21
N TYR A 227 -1.17 -18.77 5.92
CA TYR A 227 -1.35 -17.53 5.18
C TYR A 227 -1.84 -17.81 3.76
N PHE A 228 -2.55 -16.84 3.20
CA PHE A 228 -2.55 -16.65 1.75
C PHE A 228 -1.51 -15.60 1.39
N TRP A 229 -0.61 -15.92 0.48
CA TRP A 229 0.30 -14.93 -0.11
C TRP A 229 -0.47 -14.09 -1.13
N LEU A 230 -0.43 -12.78 -0.98
CA LEU A 230 -1.11 -11.83 -1.86
C LEU A 230 -0.09 -11.18 -2.81
N SER A 231 -0.52 -10.18 -3.59
CA SER A 231 0.38 -9.42 -4.45
C SER A 231 1.26 -8.44 -3.65
N LYS A 232 2.36 -8.02 -4.26
CA LYS A 232 3.21 -6.90 -3.82
C LYS A 232 2.52 -5.54 -3.97
N ASP A 233 1.50 -5.47 -4.83
CA ASP A 233 0.80 -4.24 -5.21
C ASP A 233 -0.58 -4.16 -4.53
N CYS A 234 -0.63 -4.38 -3.21
CA CYS A 234 -1.88 -4.32 -2.43
C CYS A 234 -1.93 -3.12 -1.46
N TYR A 235 -1.15 -2.06 -1.75
CA TYR A 235 -0.99 -0.91 -0.85
C TYR A 235 -2.29 -0.10 -0.64
N ASP A 236 -3.19 -0.10 -1.61
CA ASP A 236 -4.50 0.57 -1.59
C ASP A 236 -5.67 -0.34 -1.22
N PHE A 237 -5.48 -1.65 -1.31
CA PHE A 237 -6.54 -2.61 -1.04
C PHE A 237 -6.84 -2.78 0.45
N PHE A 238 -5.85 -2.51 1.32
CA PHE A 238 -5.95 -2.65 2.78
C PHE A 238 -5.89 -1.32 3.53
N PRO A 239 -6.41 -1.26 4.77
CA PRO A 239 -6.25 -0.12 5.66
C PRO A 239 -4.77 0.21 5.93
N PRO A 240 -4.50 1.36 6.60
CA PRO A 240 -3.16 1.74 7.01
C PRO A 240 -2.45 0.64 7.84
N LEU A 241 -1.30 0.17 7.35
CA LEU A 241 -0.51 -0.93 7.93
C LEU A 241 0.35 -0.49 9.15
N THR A 242 -0.28 0.19 10.08
CA THR A 242 0.37 0.89 11.21
C THR A 242 0.88 -0.01 12.33
N ILE A 243 0.55 -1.31 12.34
CA ILE A 243 1.03 -2.25 13.37
C ILE A 243 2.36 -2.83 12.94
N ARG A 244 3.46 -2.28 13.45
CA ARG A 244 4.81 -2.83 13.25
C ARG A 244 5.05 -4.04 14.14
N ASN A 245 5.88 -4.98 13.72
CA ASN A 245 6.29 -6.10 14.59
C ASN A 245 7.26 -5.64 15.69
N GLU A 246 6.99 -6.08 16.92
CA GLU A 246 7.91 -5.91 18.06
C GLU A 246 9.03 -6.95 18.06
N ARG A 247 8.75 -8.13 17.52
CA ARG A 247 9.66 -9.29 17.51
C ARG A 247 10.00 -9.70 16.07
N GLY A 248 11.21 -10.23 15.88
CA GLY A 248 11.74 -10.63 14.58
C GLY A 248 12.70 -9.59 14.00
N HIS A 249 13.72 -10.07 13.28
CA HIS A 249 14.79 -9.21 12.73
C HIS A 249 14.38 -8.47 11.46
N LYS A 250 13.35 -8.95 10.77
CA LYS A 250 12.83 -8.34 9.54
C LYS A 250 11.57 -7.55 9.86
N ALA A 251 11.52 -6.30 9.44
CA ALA A 251 10.39 -5.43 9.65
C ALA A 251 9.18 -5.88 8.83
N THR A 252 8.03 -5.82 9.49
CA THR A 252 6.73 -6.12 8.91
C THR A 252 5.72 -5.06 9.34
N TYR A 253 4.79 -4.74 8.45
CA TYR A 253 3.75 -3.73 8.66
C TYR A 253 2.39 -4.41 8.53
N SER A 254 1.56 -4.33 9.56
CA SER A 254 0.28 -5.02 9.62
C SER A 254 -0.90 -4.08 9.86
N CYS A 255 -2.08 -4.56 9.49
CA CYS A 255 -3.35 -4.06 10.02
C CYS A 255 -4.22 -5.24 10.46
N LEU A 256 -5.24 -4.94 11.27
CA LEU A 256 -6.28 -5.90 11.63
C LEU A 256 -7.57 -5.53 10.89
N VAL A 257 -8.19 -6.53 10.28
CA VAL A 257 -9.45 -6.40 9.55
C VAL A 257 -10.45 -7.44 10.05
N THR A 258 -11.71 -7.15 9.82
CA THR A 258 -12.80 -8.13 9.95
C THR A 258 -12.88 -8.92 8.65
N MET A 259 -12.70 -10.24 8.74
CA MET A 259 -12.81 -11.15 7.60
C MET A 259 -13.97 -12.12 7.82
N ASN A 260 -14.96 -12.05 6.93
CA ASN A 260 -16.08 -13.00 6.90
C ASN A 260 -15.76 -14.15 5.93
N TYR A 261 -15.44 -15.33 6.47
CA TYR A 261 -15.20 -16.54 5.69
C TYR A 261 -16.54 -17.22 5.39
N ILE A 262 -17.05 -17.01 4.18
CA ILE A 262 -18.42 -17.36 3.80
C ILE A 262 -18.65 -18.87 3.89
N GLU A 263 -17.78 -19.67 3.28
CA GLU A 263 -17.91 -21.13 3.26
C GLU A 263 -17.66 -21.78 4.62
N LEU A 264 -16.96 -21.08 5.53
CA LEU A 264 -16.74 -21.53 6.91
C LEU A 264 -17.89 -21.10 7.84
N GLY A 265 -18.75 -20.17 7.42
CA GLY A 265 -19.78 -19.57 8.27
C GLY A 265 -19.21 -18.83 9.48
N ARG A 266 -18.00 -18.28 9.37
CA ARG A 266 -17.25 -17.70 10.49
C ARG A 266 -16.72 -16.31 10.15
N VAL A 267 -16.86 -15.39 11.11
CA VAL A 267 -16.21 -14.08 11.08
C VAL A 267 -14.99 -14.06 12.00
N ASP A 268 -13.87 -13.59 11.49
CA ASP A 268 -12.66 -13.27 12.25
C ASP A 268 -12.48 -11.76 12.35
N ASN A 269 -12.75 -11.18 13.52
CA ASN A 269 -12.62 -9.74 13.77
C ASN A 269 -11.17 -9.29 14.02
N GLN A 270 -10.20 -10.21 13.98
CA GLN A 270 -8.78 -9.96 14.24
C GLN A 270 -7.92 -10.54 13.12
N CYS A 271 -8.47 -10.65 11.91
CA CYS A 271 -7.74 -11.18 10.77
C CYS A 271 -6.59 -10.22 10.44
N ARG A 272 -5.36 -10.74 10.46
CA ARG A 272 -4.16 -9.94 10.26
C ARG A 272 -3.73 -9.95 8.79
N VAL A 273 -3.59 -8.76 8.23
CA VAL A 273 -2.88 -8.54 6.96
C VAL A 273 -1.48 -8.04 7.30
N THR A 274 -0.46 -8.50 6.58
CA THR A 274 0.94 -8.10 6.83
C THR A 274 1.69 -7.89 5.53
N PHE A 275 2.44 -6.81 5.43
CA PHE A 275 3.43 -6.55 4.40
C PHE A 275 4.84 -6.84 4.94
N GLU A 276 5.61 -7.64 4.22
CA GLU A 276 6.97 -8.08 4.60
C GLU A 276 8.05 -7.17 4.02
N ALA A 277 8.27 -5.99 4.63
CA ALA A 277 9.12 -4.91 4.11
C ALA A 277 10.61 -5.29 3.93
N GLU A 278 11.13 -6.25 4.68
CA GLU A 278 12.55 -6.68 4.62
C GLU A 278 12.72 -8.13 4.16
N ASN A 279 11.73 -8.69 3.48
CA ASN A 279 11.80 -10.04 2.92
C ASN A 279 11.52 -10.04 1.41
N ASN A 280 10.43 -10.68 1.01
CA ASN A 280 9.98 -10.79 -0.37
C ASN A 280 9.15 -9.59 -0.83
N LEU A 281 8.82 -8.64 0.07
CA LEU A 281 7.93 -7.50 -0.20
C LEU A 281 6.51 -7.94 -0.56
N ASP A 282 6.10 -9.12 -0.09
CA ASP A 282 4.76 -9.64 -0.35
C ASP A 282 3.81 -9.22 0.78
N PHE A 283 2.55 -9.03 0.40
CA PHE A 283 1.46 -9.03 1.36
C PHE A 283 1.07 -10.47 1.71
N ARG A 284 0.69 -10.71 2.96
CA ARG A 284 0.14 -11.97 3.43
C ARG A 284 -1.12 -11.74 4.26
N LEU A 285 -2.12 -12.57 4.04
CA LEU A 285 -3.36 -12.60 4.80
C LEU A 285 -3.36 -13.79 5.75
N GLY A 286 -3.54 -13.55 7.04
CA GLY A 286 -3.72 -14.60 8.05
C GLY A 286 -4.98 -15.41 7.80
N THR A 287 -4.85 -16.66 7.34
CA THR A 287 -5.98 -17.55 7.06
C THR A 287 -6.05 -18.73 8.03
N GLY A 288 -5.55 -18.52 9.26
CA GLY A 288 -5.59 -19.49 10.35
C GLY A 288 -6.95 -20.18 10.56
N PRO A 289 -8.09 -19.48 10.47
CA PRO A 289 -9.42 -20.10 10.57
C PRO A 289 -9.72 -21.20 9.55
N LEU A 290 -9.08 -21.20 8.37
CA LEU A 290 -9.26 -22.23 7.34
C LEU A 290 -8.48 -23.52 7.62
N ARG A 291 -7.61 -23.54 8.62
CA ARG A 291 -6.80 -24.72 8.93
C ARG A 291 -7.68 -25.94 9.23
N TYR A 292 -7.34 -27.09 8.64
CA TYR A 292 -8.06 -28.36 8.76
C TYR A 292 -9.48 -28.38 8.18
N SER A 293 -9.92 -27.33 7.48
CA SER A 293 -11.28 -27.27 6.95
C SER A 293 -11.46 -28.11 5.69
N GLY A 294 -10.38 -28.35 4.94
CA GLY A 294 -10.44 -28.98 3.62
C GLY A 294 -11.17 -28.16 2.54
N LEU A 295 -11.51 -26.89 2.82
CA LEU A 295 -12.37 -26.05 1.96
C LEU A 295 -11.68 -25.48 0.72
N ALA A 296 -10.35 -25.55 0.64
CA ALA A 296 -9.57 -25.05 -0.50
C ALA A 296 -8.41 -25.99 -0.81
N ASP A 297 -8.11 -26.13 -2.10
CA ASP A 297 -6.99 -26.88 -2.65
C ASP A 297 -6.10 -26.01 -3.55
N GLU A 298 -4.91 -26.52 -3.87
CA GLU A 298 -4.04 -25.89 -4.85
C GLU A 298 -4.75 -25.73 -6.20
N GLY A 299 -4.67 -24.53 -6.79
CA GLY A 299 -5.33 -24.20 -8.04
C GLY A 299 -6.73 -23.61 -7.90
N ASP A 300 -7.35 -23.68 -6.72
CA ASP A 300 -8.62 -23.00 -6.43
C ASP A 300 -8.45 -21.48 -6.46
N LEU A 301 -9.57 -20.76 -6.52
CA LEU A 301 -9.60 -19.30 -6.52
C LEU A 301 -10.21 -18.78 -5.22
N ALA A 302 -9.49 -17.93 -4.50
CA ALA A 302 -10.04 -17.11 -3.42
C ALA A 302 -10.48 -15.75 -3.97
N ALA A 303 -11.70 -15.32 -3.63
CA ALA A 303 -12.19 -13.97 -3.88
C ALA A 303 -12.32 -13.23 -2.55
N ILE A 304 -11.59 -12.13 -2.40
CA ILE A 304 -11.55 -11.30 -1.19
C ILE A 304 -12.19 -9.96 -1.54
N SER A 305 -13.41 -9.72 -1.07
CA SER A 305 -14.19 -8.52 -1.37
C SER A 305 -14.08 -7.51 -0.24
N ARG A 306 -13.64 -6.28 -0.53
CA ARG A 306 -13.70 -5.17 0.42
C ARG A 306 -15.12 -4.63 0.47
N VAL A 307 -15.80 -4.75 1.60
CA VAL A 307 -17.21 -4.37 1.81
C VAL A 307 -17.39 -3.26 2.85
N GLY A 308 -16.27 -2.66 3.27
CA GLY A 308 -16.16 -1.53 4.16
C GLY A 308 -14.68 -1.26 4.43
N GLU A 309 -14.36 -0.20 5.17
CA GLU A 309 -12.97 0.22 5.35
C GLU A 309 -12.09 -0.88 5.95
N LYS A 310 -12.57 -1.55 7.01
CA LYS A 310 -11.89 -2.68 7.66
C LYS A 310 -12.66 -3.99 7.53
N ASN A 311 -13.66 -4.07 6.64
CA ASN A 311 -14.56 -5.21 6.54
C ASN A 311 -14.41 -5.90 5.19
N TYR A 312 -14.14 -7.21 5.23
CA TYR A 312 -13.90 -8.03 4.06
C TYR A 312 -14.74 -9.30 4.10
N GLU A 313 -15.07 -9.82 2.93
CA GLU A 313 -15.66 -11.15 2.75
C GLU A 313 -14.71 -12.01 1.91
N MET A 314 -14.51 -13.27 2.31
CA MET A 314 -13.76 -14.25 1.55
C MET A 314 -14.69 -15.35 1.05
N ARG A 315 -14.61 -15.63 -0.25
CA ARG A 315 -15.25 -16.77 -0.91
C ARG A 315 -14.20 -17.66 -1.58
N LEU A 316 -14.51 -18.95 -1.65
CA LEU A 316 -13.63 -19.97 -2.25
C LEU A 316 -14.34 -20.62 -3.44
N TYR A 317 -13.68 -20.65 -4.58
CA TYR A 317 -14.18 -21.22 -5.82
C TYR A 317 -13.30 -22.38 -6.25
N PRO A 318 -13.81 -23.63 -6.14
CA PRO A 318 -13.06 -24.81 -6.55
C PRO A 318 -12.68 -24.78 -8.03
N GLN A 319 -11.48 -25.25 -8.35
CA GLN A 319 -10.99 -25.36 -9.72
C GLN A 319 -11.99 -26.14 -10.60
N GLY A 320 -12.29 -25.60 -11.79
CA GLY A 320 -13.21 -26.21 -12.74
C GLY A 320 -14.70 -25.94 -12.47
N SER A 321 -15.06 -25.37 -11.32
CA SER A 321 -16.43 -24.89 -11.07
C SER A 321 -16.84 -23.80 -12.05
N ALA A 322 -18.16 -23.57 -12.20
CA ALA A 322 -18.67 -22.50 -13.05
C ALA A 322 -18.15 -21.11 -12.59
N GLY A 323 -18.19 -20.83 -11.29
CA GLY A 323 -17.67 -19.58 -10.72
C GLY A 323 -16.17 -19.41 -10.95
N TYR A 324 -15.37 -20.48 -10.77
CA TYR A 324 -13.95 -20.44 -11.09
C TYR A 324 -13.71 -20.08 -12.56
N ARG A 325 -14.37 -20.76 -13.50
CA ARG A 325 -14.19 -20.51 -14.94
C ARG A 325 -14.60 -19.10 -15.36
N ALA A 326 -15.62 -18.54 -14.70
CA ALA A 326 -16.07 -17.18 -14.95
C ALA A 326 -15.11 -16.11 -14.40
N LEU A 327 -14.52 -16.34 -13.22
CA LEU A 327 -13.69 -15.36 -12.52
C LEU A 327 -12.20 -15.44 -12.87
N MET A 328 -11.67 -16.63 -13.16
CA MET A 328 -10.25 -16.83 -13.42
C MET A 328 -9.66 -15.93 -14.53
N PRO A 329 -10.38 -15.59 -15.63
CA PRO A 329 -9.87 -14.67 -16.66
C PRO A 329 -9.47 -13.28 -16.13
N PHE A 330 -10.01 -12.86 -15.00
CA PHE A 330 -9.70 -11.56 -14.38
C PHE A 330 -8.45 -11.60 -13.49
N ALA A 331 -7.92 -12.79 -13.17
CA ALA A 331 -6.65 -12.95 -12.45
C ALA A 331 -5.46 -12.89 -13.41
N VAL A 332 -5.22 -11.71 -14.00
CA VAL A 332 -4.29 -11.50 -15.12
C VAL A 332 -2.82 -11.36 -14.72
N ASN A 333 -2.53 -11.00 -13.47
CA ASN A 333 -1.18 -10.69 -13.01
C ASN A 333 -0.55 -11.90 -12.34
N PHE A 334 0.75 -12.13 -12.55
CA PHE A 334 1.50 -13.23 -11.95
C PHE A 334 2.23 -12.82 -10.66
N ILE A 335 2.26 -13.72 -9.68
CA ILE A 335 3.04 -13.58 -8.43
C ILE A 335 4.12 -14.67 -8.40
N GLY A 336 5.38 -14.25 -8.27
CA GLY A 336 6.52 -15.15 -8.20
C GLY A 336 6.71 -15.98 -9.47
N HIS A 337 7.28 -17.18 -9.33
CA HIS A 337 7.67 -18.05 -10.46
C HIS A 337 6.81 -19.33 -10.58
N GLN A 338 5.88 -19.57 -9.67
CA GLN A 338 5.10 -20.82 -9.58
C GLN A 338 3.69 -20.70 -10.21
N GLY A 339 3.50 -19.76 -11.14
CA GLY A 339 2.22 -19.60 -11.86
C GLY A 339 1.05 -19.15 -11.00
N LYS A 340 1.32 -18.57 -9.82
CA LYS A 340 0.30 -17.96 -8.97
C LYS A 340 -0.19 -16.67 -9.63
N GLN A 341 -1.50 -16.42 -9.58
CA GLN A 341 -2.13 -15.32 -10.29
C GLN A 341 -3.07 -14.52 -9.39
N TYR A 342 -3.22 -13.24 -9.69
CA TYR A 342 -4.18 -12.36 -9.04
C TYR A 342 -4.74 -11.30 -9.99
N GLY A 343 -5.83 -10.66 -9.57
CA GLY A 343 -6.39 -9.49 -10.23
C GLY A 343 -7.40 -8.79 -9.33
N PHE A 344 -7.89 -7.65 -9.81
CA PHE A 344 -8.91 -6.87 -9.13
C PHE A 344 -10.08 -6.62 -10.08
N MET A 345 -11.27 -6.58 -9.52
CA MET A 345 -12.48 -6.16 -10.24
C MET A 345 -13.42 -5.41 -9.29
N PRO A 346 -14.22 -4.46 -9.78
CA PRO A 346 -15.27 -3.82 -8.98
C PRO A 346 -16.23 -4.84 -8.37
N ASN A 347 -16.70 -4.60 -7.15
CA ASN A 347 -17.66 -5.48 -6.48
C ASN A 347 -18.96 -5.65 -7.29
N SER A 348 -19.40 -4.62 -7.99
CA SER A 348 -20.58 -4.65 -8.87
C SER A 348 -20.42 -5.68 -10.00
N GLU A 349 -19.26 -5.69 -10.64
CA GLU A 349 -18.92 -6.65 -11.68
C GLU A 349 -18.74 -8.05 -11.10
N PHE A 350 -18.07 -8.17 -9.95
CA PHE A 350 -17.92 -9.45 -9.25
C PHE A 350 -19.28 -10.07 -8.92
N ASN A 351 -20.21 -9.28 -8.39
CA ASN A 351 -21.57 -9.72 -8.09
C ASN A 351 -22.28 -10.26 -9.33
N ALA A 352 -22.14 -9.58 -10.48
CA ALA A 352 -22.74 -9.99 -11.74
C ALA A 352 -22.14 -11.29 -12.29
N VAL A 353 -20.80 -11.41 -12.27
CA VAL A 353 -20.08 -12.57 -12.81
C VAL A 353 -20.23 -13.80 -11.91
N ALA A 354 -20.11 -13.62 -10.59
CA ALA A 354 -20.18 -14.72 -9.63
C ALA A 354 -21.62 -15.10 -9.23
N GLY A 355 -22.61 -14.28 -9.57
CA GLY A 355 -24.01 -14.51 -9.20
C GLY A 355 -24.26 -14.40 -7.69
N VAL A 356 -23.52 -13.53 -7.00
CA VAL A 356 -23.61 -13.31 -5.55
C VAL A 356 -23.85 -11.84 -5.23
N ARG A 357 -24.12 -11.54 -3.96
CA ARG A 357 -24.16 -10.15 -3.47
C ARG A 357 -23.27 -10.01 -2.25
N VAL A 358 -22.18 -9.28 -2.40
CA VAL A 358 -21.26 -8.94 -1.30
C VAL A 358 -21.81 -7.79 -0.43
N GLY A 359 -21.47 -7.76 0.85
CA GLY A 359 -21.79 -6.65 1.76
C GLY A 359 -23.21 -6.65 2.33
N VAL A 360 -23.99 -7.71 2.11
CA VAL A 360 -25.40 -7.79 2.55
C VAL A 360 -25.54 -7.82 4.08
N GLN A 361 -24.62 -8.47 4.79
CA GLN A 361 -24.64 -8.51 6.26
C GLN A 361 -24.24 -7.18 6.89
N SER A 362 -23.24 -6.49 6.31
CA SER A 362 -22.76 -5.18 6.74
C SER A 362 -23.88 -4.12 6.66
N ARG A 363 -24.64 -4.09 5.55
CA ARG A 363 -25.76 -3.16 5.35
C ARG A 363 -26.90 -3.41 6.35
N ARG A 364 -27.26 -4.67 6.62
CA ARG A 364 -28.29 -5.02 7.62
C ARG A 364 -27.88 -4.66 9.06
N HIS A 365 -26.58 -4.69 9.39
CA HIS A 365 -26.11 -4.26 10.70
C HIS A 365 -26.18 -2.73 10.87
N LEU A 366 -25.78 -1.97 9.83
CA LEU A 366 -25.93 -0.51 9.78
C LEU A 366 -27.41 -0.06 9.84
N GLU A 367 -28.30 -0.73 9.11
CA GLU A 367 -29.76 -0.48 9.14
C GLU A 367 -30.38 -0.76 10.52
N ARG A 368 -29.84 -1.73 11.28
CA ARG A 368 -30.31 -2.03 12.65
C ARG A 368 -29.80 -1.01 13.68
N LEU A 369 -28.62 -0.43 13.46
CA LEU A 369 -28.08 0.62 14.33
C LEU A 369 -28.79 1.95 14.11
N THR A 370 -29.11 2.32 12.86
CA THR A 370 -29.90 3.53 12.54
C THR A 370 -31.32 3.47 13.07
N LYS A 371 -31.96 2.28 13.08
CA LYS A 371 -33.29 2.08 13.68
C LYS A 371 -33.33 2.02 15.20
N ARG A 372 -32.20 2.06 15.89
CA ARG A 372 -32.12 2.13 17.37
C ARG A 372 -31.85 3.55 17.89
N CYS A 373 -31.52 4.48 16.99
CA CYS A 373 -31.33 5.90 17.31
C CYS A 373 -32.50 6.79 16.84
N GLN A 374 -33.56 6.17 16.31
CA GLN A 374 -34.90 6.74 16.15
C GLN A 374 -35.82 6.03 17.14
#